data_AF-A0A2E4XVJ9-F1
#
_entry.id   AF-A0A2E4XVJ9-F1
#
_cell.length_a   1.000
_cell.length_b   1.000
_cell.length_c   1.000
_cell.angle_alpha   90.00
_cell.angle_beta   90.00
_cell.angle_gamma   90.00
#
_symmetry.space_group_name_H-M   'P 1'
#
loop_
_entity.id
_entity.type
_entity.pdbx_description
1 polymer ?
#
loop_
_entity_poly.entity_id
_entity_poly.type
_entity_poly.pdbx_seq_one_letter_code
_entity_poly.pdbx_strand_id
1 'polypeptide(L)'
;MLLRASGEHDNVDYDLAALKNGTGGGVEDGELLIRFVDTVMDLNAEAPAVDRAEIRDVLGEAALVDIAAVIATFEATDRIADATGTPLEDYKEAATVALRKEIGF
;
A
#
# COMPACT_ATOMS: atom_id res chain seq x y z
N MET A 1 -5.76 2.38 -8.41
CA MET A 1 -5.08 1.07 -8.30
C MET A 1 -4.29 0.81 -9.56
N LEU A 2 -3.02 1.22 -9.56
CA LEU A 2 -2.14 1.03 -10.71
C LEU A 2 -1.39 -0.30 -10.67
N LEU A 3 -1.24 -0.94 -9.49
CA LEU A 3 -0.49 -2.20 -9.37
C LEU A 3 -1.10 -3.33 -10.22
N ARG A 4 -2.41 -3.53 -10.14
CA ARG A 4 -3.14 -4.50 -10.98
C ARG A 4 -3.05 -4.17 -12.48
N ALA A 5 -3.27 -2.90 -12.83
CA ALA A 5 -3.20 -2.45 -14.22
C ALA A 5 -1.76 -2.51 -14.78
N SER A 6 -0.74 -2.34 -13.94
CA SER A 6 0.67 -2.53 -14.29
C SER A 6 0.96 -4.01 -14.49
N GLY A 7 0.45 -4.88 -13.61
CA GLY A 7 0.54 -6.33 -13.77
C GLY A 7 -0.07 -6.84 -15.08
N GLU A 8 -1.21 -6.29 -15.50
CA GLU A 8 -1.82 -6.56 -16.81
C GLU A 8 -0.91 -6.17 -17.98
N HIS A 9 -0.18 -5.05 -17.85
CA HIS A 9 0.76 -4.58 -18.87
C HIS A 9 2.05 -5.41 -18.91
N ASP A 10 2.58 -5.77 -17.75
CA ASP A 10 3.85 -6.46 -17.59
C ASP A 10 3.71 -8.00 -17.58
N ASN A 11 2.47 -8.49 -17.74
CA ASN A 11 2.08 -9.90 -17.68
C ASN A 11 2.54 -10.58 -16.38
N VAL A 12 2.42 -9.84 -15.27
CA VAL A 12 2.69 -10.29 -13.90
C VAL A 12 1.37 -10.30 -13.13
N ASP A 13 1.04 -11.45 -12.55
CA ASP A 13 -0.13 -11.58 -11.68
C ASP A 13 0.28 -11.32 -10.23
N TYR A 14 -0.30 -10.30 -9.61
CA TYR A 14 -0.06 -9.95 -8.22
C TYR A 14 -1.19 -10.47 -7.35
N ASP A 15 -0.87 -11.12 -6.24
CA ASP A 15 -1.88 -11.55 -5.28
C ASP A 15 -2.38 -10.34 -4.48
N LEU A 16 -3.51 -9.77 -4.90
CA LEU A 16 -4.10 -8.61 -4.24
C LEU A 16 -4.79 -8.95 -2.92
N ALA A 17 -5.01 -10.24 -2.62
CA ALA A 17 -5.43 -10.66 -1.29
C ALA A 17 -4.34 -10.38 -0.23
N ALA A 18 -3.09 -10.18 -0.68
CA ALA A 18 -1.99 -9.76 0.18
C ALA A 18 -2.26 -8.47 0.97
N LEU A 19 -3.08 -7.58 0.42
CA LEU A 19 -3.50 -6.34 1.09
C LEU A 19 -4.28 -6.60 2.40
N LYS A 20 -4.80 -7.82 2.60
CA LYS A 20 -5.54 -8.20 3.81
C LYS A 20 -4.75 -9.08 4.76
N ASN A 21 -3.81 -9.87 4.25
CA ASN A 21 -3.14 -10.92 5.02
C ASN A 21 -1.65 -10.63 5.30
N GLY A 22 -1.09 -9.58 4.70
CA GLY A 22 0.27 -9.11 4.93
C GLY A 22 1.38 -9.85 4.17
N THR A 23 1.07 -10.71 3.20
CA THR A 23 2.06 -11.61 2.55
C THR A 23 2.87 -11.00 1.40
N GLY A 24 2.85 -9.67 1.21
CA GLY A 24 3.65 -8.98 0.20
C GLY A 24 3.22 -9.15 -1.27
N GLY A 25 2.30 -10.07 -1.58
CA GLY A 25 1.56 -10.11 -2.85
C GLY A 25 2.38 -10.36 -4.11
N GLY A 26 3.57 -10.95 -3.97
CA GLY A 26 4.51 -11.16 -5.08
C GLY A 26 5.36 -9.94 -5.44
N VAL A 27 5.33 -8.90 -4.60
CA VAL A 27 6.21 -7.73 -4.71
C VAL A 27 7.52 -8.02 -3.96
N GLU A 28 8.65 -7.67 -4.58
CA GLU A 28 9.97 -7.74 -3.92
C GLU A 28 9.96 -6.91 -2.63
N ASP A 29 10.43 -7.51 -1.53
CA ASP A 29 10.38 -6.96 -0.17
C ASP A 29 8.97 -6.56 0.32
N GLY A 30 7.91 -7.05 -0.33
CA GLY A 30 6.52 -6.64 -0.06
C GLY A 30 6.06 -6.88 1.38
N GLU A 31 6.51 -7.96 2.03
CA GLU A 31 6.20 -8.23 3.44
C GLU A 31 6.83 -7.19 4.38
N LEU A 32 8.09 -6.81 4.13
CA LEU A 32 8.77 -5.75 4.88
C LEU A 32 8.07 -4.41 4.68
N LEU A 33 7.69 -4.10 3.44
CA LEU A 33 6.97 -2.86 3.12
C LEU A 33 5.60 -2.79 3.80
N ILE A 34 4.80 -3.87 3.75
CA ILE A 34 3.50 -3.92 4.42
C ILE A 34 3.66 -3.79 5.93
N ARG A 35 4.56 -4.56 6.54
CA ARG A 35 4.83 -4.46 7.99
C ARG A 35 5.21 -3.03 8.38
N PHE A 36 6.08 -2.38 7.62
CA PHE A 36 6.46 -0.99 7.92
C PHE A 36 5.28 -0.03 7.83
N VAL A 37 4.41 -0.19 6.83
CA VAL A 37 3.17 0.60 6.73
C VAL A 37 2.29 0.37 7.96
N ASP A 38 2.05 -0.89 8.34
CA ASP A 38 1.23 -1.23 9.51
C ASP A 38 1.80 -0.61 10.80
N THR A 39 3.11 -0.70 11.01
CA THR A 39 3.79 -0.09 12.17
C THR A 39 3.71 1.44 12.16
N VAL A 40 3.76 2.10 10.99
CA VAL A 40 3.62 3.56 10.87
C VAL A 40 2.19 4.02 11.12
N MET A 41 1.20 3.21 10.74
CA MET A 41 -0.22 3.52 10.87
C MET A 41 -0.78 3.19 12.25
N ASP A 42 -0.14 2.29 13.01
CA ASP A 42 -0.51 2.01 14.41
C ASP A 42 -0.08 3.15 15.35
N LEU A 43 -1.07 3.91 15.83
CA LEU A 43 -0.89 5.00 16.78
C LEU A 43 -0.36 4.58 18.15
N ASN A 44 -0.34 3.26 18.45
CA ASN A 44 0.13 2.70 19.71
C ASN A 44 1.42 1.88 19.55
N ALA A 45 1.98 1.76 18.35
CA ALA A 45 3.19 0.97 18.13
C ALA A 45 4.40 1.62 18.83
N GLU A 46 5.15 0.81 19.58
CA GLU A 46 6.45 1.21 20.12
C GLU A 46 7.47 1.29 18.98
N ALA A 47 7.57 2.49 18.42
CA ALA A 47 8.59 3.00 17.49
C ALA A 47 8.81 2.21 16.18
N PRO A 48 8.62 2.85 15.01
CA PRO A 48 9.02 2.31 13.70
C PRO A 48 10.54 2.14 13.52
N ALA A 49 11.35 2.22 14.59
CA ALA A 49 12.80 2.25 14.52
C ALA A 49 13.42 0.92 14.05
N VAL A 50 12.81 -0.21 14.41
CA VAL A 50 13.27 -1.55 13.98
C VAL A 50 13.06 -1.71 12.48
N ASP A 51 11.85 -1.44 12.00
CA ASP A 51 11.52 -1.53 10.57
C ASP A 51 12.32 -0.52 9.73
N ARG A 52 12.56 0.70 10.24
CA ARG A 52 13.42 1.68 9.57
C ARG A 52 14.87 1.19 9.43
N ALA A 53 15.41 0.53 10.44
CA ALA A 53 16.76 -0.03 10.37
C ALA A 53 16.83 -1.14 9.33
N GLU A 54 15.85 -2.04 9.32
CA GLU A 54 15.78 -3.14 8.36
C GLU A 54 15.64 -2.64 6.91
N ILE A 55 14.78 -1.65 6.66
CA ILE A 55 14.66 -1.01 5.34
C ILE A 55 15.99 -0.38 4.91
N ARG A 56 16.71 0.28 5.82
CA ARG A 56 18.03 0.86 5.50
C ARG A 56 19.05 -0.20 5.13
N ASP A 57 19.02 -1.33 5.82
CA ASP A 57 19.98 -2.42 5.59
C ASP A 57 19.68 -3.18 4.29
N VAL A 58 18.40 -3.39 3.95
CA VAL A 58 17.97 -4.14 2.76
C VAL A 58 17.92 -3.26 1.51
N LEU A 59 17.35 -2.06 1.62
CA LEU A 59 16.97 -1.19 0.49
C LEU A 59 17.77 0.12 0.43
N GLY A 60 18.42 0.51 1.54
CA GLY A 60 19.22 1.74 1.63
C GLY A 60 18.46 2.97 2.15
N GLU A 61 19.23 4.00 2.53
CA GLU A 61 18.67 5.23 3.12
C GLU A 61 17.71 5.96 2.16
N ALA A 62 18.05 6.01 0.87
CA ALA A 62 17.22 6.68 -0.14
C ALA A 62 15.84 6.01 -0.26
N ALA A 63 15.81 4.67 -0.28
CA ALA A 63 14.58 3.91 -0.32
C ALA A 63 13.70 4.18 0.91
N LEU A 64 14.29 4.30 2.11
CA LEU A 64 13.52 4.65 3.31
C LEU A 64 12.79 5.99 3.16
N VAL A 65 13.47 7.00 2.59
CA VAL A 65 12.88 8.33 2.36
C VAL A 65 11.74 8.23 1.35
N ASP A 66 11.95 7.53 0.24
CA ASP A 66 10.94 7.37 -0.81
C ASP A 66 9.70 6.61 -0.29
N ILE A 67 9.91 5.51 0.45
CA ILE A 67 8.82 4.74 1.08
C ILE A 67 8.03 5.64 2.04
N ALA A 68 8.71 6.38 2.92
CA ALA A 68 8.04 7.28 3.85
C ALA A 68 7.26 8.40 3.15
N ALA A 69 7.79 8.94 2.05
CA ALA A 69 7.10 9.94 1.24
C ALA A 69 5.84 9.39 0.57
N VAL A 70 5.89 8.15 0.07
CA VAL A 70 4.73 7.45 -0.49
C VAL A 70 3.64 7.27 0.58
N ILE A 71 3.99 6.73 1.75
CA ILE A 71 3.06 6.55 2.87
C ILE A 71 2.38 7.87 3.23
N ALA A 72 3.16 8.93 3.42
CA ALA A 72 2.63 10.24 3.79
C ALA A 72 1.69 10.83 2.71
N THR A 73 1.99 10.59 1.43
CA THR A 73 1.19 11.09 0.31
C THR A 73 -0.19 10.42 0.25
N PHE A 74 -0.24 9.10 0.42
CA PHE A 74 -1.50 8.36 0.46
C PHE A 74 -2.33 8.77 1.67
N GLU A 75 -1.73 8.80 2.86
CA GLU A 75 -2.44 9.19 4.08
C GLU A 75 -3.00 10.62 4.02
N ALA A 76 -2.24 11.55 3.44
CA ALA A 76 -2.73 12.93 3.26
C ALA A 76 -3.91 12.99 2.29
N THR A 77 -3.85 12.22 1.20
CA THR A 77 -4.91 12.17 0.18
C THR A 77 -6.19 11.57 0.74
N ASP A 78 -6.07 10.47 1.48
CA ASP A 78 -7.20 9.78 2.10
C ASP A 78 -7.88 10.67 3.14
N ARG A 79 -7.10 11.34 4.01
CA ARG A 79 -7.65 12.31 4.97
C ARG A 79 -8.37 13.48 4.31
N ILE A 80 -7.86 13.99 3.19
CA ILE A 80 -8.52 15.07 2.43
C ILE A 80 -9.83 14.54 1.84
N ALA A 81 -9.83 13.36 1.25
CA ALA A 81 -11.02 12.75 0.67
C ALA A 81 -12.10 12.54 1.74
N ASP A 82 -11.73 12.00 2.90
CA ASP A 82 -12.63 11.78 4.04
C ASP A 82 -13.17 13.10 4.60
N ALA A 83 -12.31 14.11 4.79
CA ALA A 83 -12.71 15.40 5.33
C ALA A 83 -13.63 16.19 4.39
N THR A 84 -13.53 15.96 3.09
CA THR A 84 -14.33 16.67 2.07
C THR A 84 -15.54 15.86 1.60
N GLY A 85 -15.64 14.59 1.95
CA GLY A 85 -16.67 13.68 1.45
C GLY A 85 -16.56 13.46 -0.06
N THR A 86 -15.33 13.39 -0.60
CA THR A 86 -15.10 13.19 -2.03
C THR A 86 -15.71 11.86 -2.48
N PRO A 87 -16.69 11.86 -3.41
CA PRO A 87 -17.34 10.63 -3.86
C PRO A 87 -16.42 9.84 -4.80
N LEU A 88 -16.60 8.53 -4.85
CA LEU A 88 -16.02 7.68 -5.88
C LEU A 88 -16.66 8.00 -7.24
N GLU A 89 -15.86 8.24 -8.27
CA GLU A 89 -16.39 8.51 -9.61
C GLU A 89 -16.93 7.23 -10.28
N ASP A 90 -18.07 7.34 -10.98
CA ASP A 90 -18.79 6.21 -11.59
C ASP A 90 -17.90 5.27 -12.42
N TYR A 91 -16.95 5.82 -13.18
CA TYR A 91 -16.06 5.02 -14.02
C TYR A 91 -15.05 4.20 -13.18
N LYS A 92 -14.58 4.73 -12.04
CA LYS A 92 -13.72 3.99 -11.11
C LYS A 92 -14.52 2.95 -10.34
N GLU A 93 -15.78 3.27 -10.00
CA GLU A 93 -16.69 2.31 -9.41
C GLU A 93 -16.84 1.11 -10.34
N ALA A 94 -17.27 1.33 -11.59
CA ALA A 94 -17.44 0.27 -12.58
C ALA A 94 -16.15 -0.56 -12.80
N ALA A 95 -15.00 0.10 -12.89
CA ALA A 95 -13.71 -0.55 -13.13
C ALA A 95 -13.20 -1.42 -11.95
N THR A 96 -13.73 -1.23 -10.75
CA THR A 96 -13.24 -1.91 -9.53
C THR A 96 -14.22 -2.92 -8.94
N VAL A 97 -15.37 -3.17 -9.56
CA VAL A 97 -16.39 -4.11 -9.03
C VAL A 97 -15.84 -5.51 -8.82
N ALA A 98 -15.18 -6.07 -9.84
CA ALA A 98 -14.63 -7.43 -9.78
C ALA A 98 -13.57 -7.56 -8.68
N LEU A 99 -12.68 -6.56 -8.60
CA LEU A 99 -11.64 -6.50 -7.61
C LEU A 99 -12.23 -6.43 -6.19
N ARG A 100 -13.15 -5.50 -5.92
CA ARG A 100 -13.79 -5.38 -4.61
C ARG A 100 -14.41 -6.71 -4.18
N LYS A 101 -15.12 -7.39 -5.08
CA LYS A 101 -15.69 -8.72 -4.82
C LYS A 101 -14.61 -9.77 -4.50
N GLU A 102 -13.51 -9.79 -5.24
CA GLU A 102 -12.38 -10.71 -5.04
C GLU A 102 -11.73 -10.52 -3.67
N ILE A 103 -11.47 -9.27 -3.28
CA ILE A 103 -10.89 -8.97 -1.99
C ILE A 103 -11.93 -8.88 -0.87
N GLY A 104 -13.22 -9.08 -1.11
CA GLY A 104 -14.28 -9.13 -0.08
C GLY A 104 -14.75 -7.77 0.44
N PHE A 105 -14.98 -6.83 -0.47
CA PHE A 105 -15.68 -5.54 -0.29
C PHE A 105 -16.90 -5.45 -1.21
#